data_AF-A0A965PJQ2-F1
#
_entry.id   AF-A0A965PJQ2-F1
#
_cell.length_a   1.000
_cell.length_b   1.000
_cell.length_c   1.000
_cell.angle_alpha   90.00
_cell.angle_beta   90.00
_cell.angle_gamma   90.00
#
_symmetry.space_group_name_H-M   'P 1'
#
loop_
_entity.id
_entity.type
_entity.pdbx_description
1 polymer ?
#
loop_
_entity_poly.entity_id
_entity_poly.type
_entity_poly.pdbx_seq_one_letter_code
_entity_poly.pdbx_strand_id
1 'polypeptide(L)'
;MMRMKIKRDKSFNARYLVVSDLQVPFQFTEAVTNLKKLVNAFKFDLVLNVGDEMDFNTISRFSEGRAESFMQTLDDDRITCQNILYDLKTDVVSRSNHSDRLYKSLQRIPGLMGLPELQYPKFMA
;
A
#
# COMPACT_ATOMS: atom_id res chain seq x y z
N MET A 1 46.79 -6.11 9.84
CA MET A 1 45.36 -5.72 9.82
C MET A 1 44.69 -6.49 8.67
N MET A 2 43.81 -7.44 8.98
CA MET A 2 43.17 -8.29 7.95
C MET A 2 42.01 -7.51 7.32
N ARG A 3 42.12 -7.15 6.03
CA ARG A 3 41.03 -6.53 5.27
C ARG A 3 39.96 -7.59 5.02
N MET A 4 38.79 -7.42 5.65
CA MET A 4 37.62 -8.24 5.36
C MET A 4 37.22 -8.04 3.89
N LYS A 5 37.31 -9.10 3.08
CA LYS A 5 36.82 -9.08 1.70
C LYS A 5 35.30 -9.15 1.74
N ILE A 6 34.63 -8.00 1.62
CA ILE A 6 33.17 -7.94 1.46
C ILE A 6 32.83 -8.72 0.18
N LYS A 7 32.08 -9.81 0.33
CA LYS A 7 31.57 -10.57 -0.82
C LYS A 7 30.49 -9.72 -1.49
N ARG A 8 30.75 -9.31 -2.73
CA ARG A 8 29.77 -8.63 -3.58
C ARG A 8 28.81 -9.67 -4.18
N ASP A 9 28.00 -10.30 -3.33
CA ASP A 9 26.93 -11.18 -3.80
C ASP A 9 25.62 -10.40 -4.01
N LYS A 10 24.54 -11.11 -4.35
CA LYS A 10 23.23 -10.51 -4.60
C LYS A 10 22.68 -9.72 -3.41
N SER A 11 23.06 -10.05 -2.17
CA SER A 11 22.64 -9.30 -0.98
C SER A 11 23.32 -7.92 -0.90
N PHE A 12 24.53 -7.78 -1.45
CA PHE A 12 25.26 -6.51 -1.50
C PHE A 12 24.89 -5.65 -2.71
N ASN A 13 24.48 -6.28 -3.82
CA ASN A 13 24.09 -5.59 -5.06
C ASN A 13 22.57 -5.57 -5.30
N ALA A 14 21.78 -5.90 -4.28
CA ALA A 14 20.32 -5.90 -4.39
C ALA A 14 19.82 -4.50 -4.74
N ARG A 15 18.87 -4.43 -5.67
CA ARG A 15 18.29 -3.18 -6.13
C ARG A 15 16.87 -3.08 -5.62
N TYR A 16 16.63 -2.04 -4.83
CA TYR A 16 15.34 -1.79 -4.20
C TYR A 16 14.63 -0.65 -4.92
N LEU A 17 13.32 -0.81 -5.13
CA LEU A 17 12.44 0.31 -5.42
C LEU A 17 11.65 0.61 -4.16
N VAL A 18 11.69 1.86 -3.70
CA VAL A 18 10.89 2.33 -2.58
C VAL A 18 9.83 3.28 -3.12
N VAL A 19 8.56 2.95 -2.88
CA VAL A 19 7.39 3.72 -3.28
C VAL A 19 6.67 4.16 -2.02
N SER A 20 6.22 5.40 -1.96
CA SER A 20 5.41 5.91 -0.87
C SER A 20 4.16 6.57 -1.43
N ASP A 21 3.13 6.69 -0.59
CA ASP A 21 2.02 7.63 -0.79
C ASP A 21 1.33 7.49 -2.16
N LEU A 22 0.85 6.29 -2.49
CA LEU A 22 0.00 6.13 -3.68
C LEU A 22 -1.37 6.80 -3.47
N GLN A 23 -1.85 6.83 -2.22
CA GLN A 23 -3.07 7.50 -1.79
C GLN A 23 -4.30 7.15 -2.63
N VAL A 24 -4.45 5.86 -3.01
CA VAL A 24 -5.56 5.42 -3.87
C VAL A 24 -6.91 5.71 -3.19
N PRO A 25 -7.88 6.36 -3.87
CA PRO A 25 -8.01 6.56 -5.32
C PRO A 25 -7.46 7.89 -5.88
N PHE A 26 -6.73 8.67 -5.11
CA PHE A 26 -6.20 9.99 -5.50
C PHE A 26 -4.80 9.94 -6.13
N GLN A 27 -4.34 8.75 -6.54
CA GLN A 27 -3.02 8.57 -7.13
C GLN A 27 -2.79 9.46 -8.35
N PHE A 28 -1.55 9.91 -8.54
CA PHE A 28 -1.15 10.55 -9.78
C PHE A 28 -0.94 9.49 -10.88
N THR A 29 -1.94 9.31 -11.74
CA THR A 29 -2.01 8.23 -12.75
C THR A 29 -0.79 8.17 -13.68
N GLU A 30 -0.25 9.31 -14.08
CA GLU A 30 0.91 9.37 -14.97
C GLU A 30 2.18 8.87 -14.26
N ALA A 31 2.38 9.25 -13.00
CA ALA A 31 3.50 8.77 -12.19
C ALA A 31 3.40 7.25 -11.97
N VAL A 32 2.21 6.74 -11.63
CA VAL A 32 1.97 5.30 -11.48
C VAL A 32 2.26 4.56 -12.79
N THR A 33 1.82 5.10 -13.94
CA THR A 33 2.10 4.51 -15.26
C THR A 33 3.60 4.44 -15.56
N ASN A 34 4.35 5.48 -15.21
CA ASN A 34 5.79 5.51 -15.39
C ASN A 34 6.53 4.58 -14.42
N LEU A 35 6.06 4.46 -13.18
CA LEU A 35 6.57 3.47 -12.21
C LEU A 35 6.37 2.04 -12.72
N LYS A 36 5.19 1.72 -13.27
CA LYS A 36 4.94 0.40 -13.90
C LYS A 36 5.92 0.10 -15.02
N LYS A 37 6.26 1.09 -15.87
CA LYS A 37 7.29 0.93 -16.91
C LYS A 37 8.67 0.71 -16.29
N LEU A 38 9.02 1.48 -15.27
CA LEU A 38 10.31 1.40 -14.57
C LEU A 38 10.51 0.01 -13.93
N VAL A 39 9.53 -0.49 -13.18
CA VAL A 39 9.58 -1.81 -12.53
C VAL A 39 9.81 -2.92 -13.56
N ASN A 40 9.09 -2.86 -14.69
CA ASN A 40 9.20 -3.87 -15.74
C ASN A 40 10.55 -3.82 -16.48
N ALA A 41 11.09 -2.62 -16.73
CA ALA A 41 12.37 -2.44 -17.40
C ALA A 41 13.55 -2.82 -16.49
N PHE A 42 13.54 -2.33 -15.25
CA PHE A 42 14.71 -2.41 -14.37
C PHE A 42 14.80 -3.72 -13.58
N LYS A 43 13.65 -4.37 -13.32
CA LYS A 43 13.53 -5.64 -12.60
C LYS A 43 14.26 -5.59 -11.25
N PHE A 44 13.71 -4.79 -10.33
CA PHE A 44 14.20 -4.69 -8.97
C PHE A 44 14.17 -6.05 -8.27
N ASP A 45 15.07 -6.23 -7.31
CA ASP A 45 15.12 -7.44 -6.47
C ASP A 45 14.05 -7.40 -5.38
N LEU A 46 13.63 -6.20 -4.96
CA LEU A 46 12.55 -5.99 -4.00
C LEU A 46 11.86 -4.64 -4.23
N VAL A 47 10.53 -4.61 -4.22
CA VAL A 47 9.72 -3.40 -4.29
C VAL A 47 8.99 -3.19 -2.97
N LEU A 48 9.27 -2.08 -2.32
CA LEU A 48 8.80 -1.73 -0.99
C LEU A 48 7.81 -0.56 -1.09
N ASN A 49 6.58 -0.77 -0.65
CA ASN A 49 5.67 0.33 -0.36
C ASN A 49 5.79 0.71 1.12
N VAL A 50 6.19 1.93 1.41
CA VAL A 50 6.41 2.40 2.79
C VAL A 50 5.16 2.97 3.47
N GLY A 51 3.98 2.73 2.89
CA GLY A 51 2.69 3.06 3.46
C GLY A 51 1.89 4.06 2.61
N ASP A 52 0.66 4.27 3.04
CA ASP A 52 -0.32 5.14 2.38
C ASP A 52 -0.56 4.71 0.92
N GLU A 53 -0.61 3.40 0.70
CA GLU A 53 -1.03 2.79 -0.56
C GLU A 53 -2.50 3.09 -0.88
N MET A 54 -3.37 3.12 0.14
CA MET A 54 -4.79 3.40 0.04
C MET A 54 -5.18 4.50 1.03
N ASP A 55 -6.01 5.46 0.61
CA ASP A 55 -6.34 6.63 1.44
C ASP A 55 -7.36 6.32 2.54
N PHE A 56 -8.34 5.43 2.26
CA PHE A 56 -9.49 5.18 3.13
C PHE A 56 -10.33 6.45 3.41
N ASN A 57 -10.54 7.30 2.40
CA ASN A 57 -11.22 8.59 2.56
C ASN A 57 -12.65 8.44 3.10
N THR A 58 -13.43 7.49 2.56
CA THR A 58 -14.83 7.25 2.93
C THR A 58 -15.03 6.90 4.41
N ILE A 59 -14.00 6.33 5.04
CA ILE A 59 -14.00 5.99 6.47
C ILE A 59 -13.06 6.89 7.29
N SER A 60 -12.64 8.02 6.72
CA SER A 60 -11.79 8.99 7.40
C SER A 60 -12.60 9.83 8.39
N ARG A 61 -11.93 10.32 9.45
CA ARG A 61 -12.51 11.30 10.37
C ARG A 61 -12.89 12.62 9.68
N PHE A 62 -12.32 12.91 8.52
CA PHE A 62 -12.53 14.17 7.80
C PHE A 62 -13.78 14.13 6.92
N SER A 63 -14.17 12.94 6.48
CA SER A 63 -15.36 12.70 5.67
C SER A 63 -16.60 12.40 6.51
N GLU A 64 -16.45 12.16 7.82
CA GLU A 64 -17.54 11.87 8.75
C GLU A 64 -18.65 12.92 8.70
N GLY A 65 -19.89 12.47 8.43
CA GLY A 65 -21.06 13.35 8.31
C GLY A 65 -21.17 14.11 6.97
N ARG A 66 -20.23 13.91 6.05
CA ARG A 66 -20.25 14.48 4.69
C ARG A 66 -20.68 13.43 3.68
N ALA A 67 -21.10 13.89 2.50
CA ALA A 67 -21.52 13.03 1.37
C ALA A 67 -20.51 11.91 1.07
N GLU A 68 -19.22 12.21 1.18
CA GLU A 68 -18.12 11.26 0.96
C GLU A 68 -18.21 10.01 1.86
N SER A 69 -18.61 10.16 3.13
CA SER A 69 -18.72 9.02 4.06
C SER A 69 -19.86 8.06 3.74
N PHE A 70 -20.82 8.49 2.92
CA PHE A 70 -21.93 7.67 2.47
C PHE A 70 -21.63 6.98 1.12
N MET A 71 -20.50 7.29 0.49
CA MET A 71 -20.09 6.64 -0.74
C MET A 71 -19.71 5.18 -0.48
N GLN A 72 -20.31 4.27 -1.24
CA GLN A 72 -20.05 2.82 -1.15
C GLN A 72 -18.89 2.38 -2.07
N THR A 73 -17.83 3.19 -2.17
CA THR A 73 -16.73 3.01 -3.13
C THR A 73 -15.51 2.30 -2.52
N LEU A 74 -15.55 1.94 -1.24
CA LEU A 74 -14.38 1.41 -0.53
C LEU A 74 -13.80 0.16 -1.21
N ASP A 75 -14.66 -0.69 -1.77
CA ASP A 75 -14.22 -1.89 -2.49
C ASP A 75 -13.58 -1.57 -3.85
N ASP A 76 -14.14 -0.61 -4.58
CA ASP A 76 -13.56 -0.15 -5.86
C ASP A 76 -12.18 0.49 -5.66
N ASP A 77 -12.04 1.30 -4.60
CA ASP A 77 -10.78 1.92 -4.19
C ASP A 77 -9.74 0.83 -3.80
N ARG A 78 -10.19 -0.19 -3.08
CA ARG A 78 -9.39 -1.36 -2.67
C ARG A 78 -8.90 -2.15 -3.88
N ILE A 79 -9.80 -2.50 -4.80
CA ILE A 79 -9.46 -3.22 -6.04
C ILE A 79 -8.45 -2.42 -6.87
N THR A 80 -8.67 -1.11 -6.99
CA THR A 80 -7.73 -0.23 -7.70
C THR A 80 -6.34 -0.25 -7.06
N CYS A 81 -6.27 -0.20 -5.73
CA CYS A 81 -5.02 -0.25 -4.99
C CYS A 81 -4.31 -1.60 -5.20
N GLN A 82 -5.04 -2.72 -5.05
CA GLN A 82 -4.51 -4.07 -5.27
C GLN A 82 -3.92 -4.23 -6.67
N ASN A 83 -4.63 -3.75 -7.70
CA ASN A 83 -4.15 -3.79 -9.08
C ASN A 83 -2.87 -2.97 -9.28
N ILE A 84 -2.78 -1.78 -8.67
CA ILE A 84 -1.56 -0.97 -8.72
C ILE A 84 -0.40 -1.69 -8.03
N LEU A 85 -0.60 -2.20 -6.81
CA LEU A 85 0.45 -2.90 -6.06
C LEU A 85 0.94 -4.15 -6.80
N TYR A 86 0.02 -4.90 -7.42
CA TYR A 86 0.32 -6.05 -8.27
C TYR A 86 1.16 -5.66 -9.49
N ASP A 87 0.74 -4.63 -10.23
CA ASP A 87 1.46 -4.15 -11.42
C ASP A 87 2.86 -3.59 -11.08
N LEU A 88 3.00 -2.99 -9.90
CA LEU A 88 4.28 -2.55 -9.35
C LEU A 88 5.14 -3.69 -8.81
N LYS A 89 4.61 -4.92 -8.74
CA LYS A 89 5.26 -6.10 -8.17
C LYS A 89 5.72 -5.85 -6.74
N THR A 90 4.86 -5.21 -5.95
CA THR A 90 5.15 -4.84 -4.56
C THR A 90 5.30 -6.10 -3.71
N ASP A 91 6.44 -6.23 -3.02
CA ASP A 91 6.74 -7.36 -2.15
C ASP A 91 6.33 -7.10 -0.70
N VAL A 92 6.48 -5.85 -0.26
CA VAL A 92 6.23 -5.46 1.13
C VAL A 92 5.44 -4.17 1.18
N VAL A 93 4.43 -4.13 2.03
CA VAL A 93 3.71 -2.91 2.40
C VAL A 93 3.92 -2.66 3.89
N SER A 94 4.48 -1.50 4.24
CA SER A 94 4.58 -1.05 5.61
C SER A 94 3.24 -0.49 6.09
N ARG A 95 2.97 -0.59 7.40
CA ARG A 95 1.82 0.09 8.01
C ARG A 95 1.98 1.61 7.93
N SER A 96 0.83 2.28 7.93
CA SER A 96 0.73 3.72 7.81
C SER A 96 -0.45 4.28 8.59
N ASN A 97 -0.54 5.60 8.68
CA ASN A 97 -1.67 6.28 9.32
C ASN A 97 -2.98 6.15 8.54
N HIS A 98 -2.94 5.93 7.22
CA HIS A 98 -4.15 5.69 6.42
C HIS A 98 -4.65 4.24 6.57
N SER A 99 -3.77 3.25 6.53
CA SER A 99 -4.15 1.84 6.79
C SER A 99 -4.72 1.64 8.22
N ASP A 100 -4.27 2.42 9.20
CA ASP A 100 -4.85 2.46 10.55
C ASP A 100 -6.31 2.95 10.60
N ARG A 101 -6.80 3.66 9.56
CA ARG A 101 -8.19 4.16 9.51
C ARG A 101 -9.20 3.02 9.45
N LEU A 102 -8.86 1.91 8.79
CA LEU A 102 -9.68 0.69 8.79
C LEU A 102 -9.89 0.19 10.23
N TYR A 103 -8.79 0.03 10.98
CA TYR A 103 -8.86 -0.41 12.38
C TYR A 103 -9.67 0.55 13.27
N LYS A 104 -9.42 1.86 13.16
CA LYS A 104 -10.17 2.89 13.93
C LYS A 104 -11.66 2.91 13.60
N SER A 105 -12.04 2.60 12.36
CA SER A 105 -13.44 2.51 11.96
C SER A 105 -14.11 1.29 12.58
N LEU A 106 -13.43 0.13 12.57
CA LEU A 106 -13.92 -1.09 13.19
C LEU A 106 -14.04 -0.99 14.72
N GLN A 107 -13.22 -0.16 15.38
CA GLN A 107 -13.37 0.11 16.82
C GLN A 107 -14.74 0.68 17.21
N ARG A 108 -15.43 1.33 16.27
CA ARG A 108 -16.80 1.85 16.48
C ARG A 108 -17.87 0.76 16.42
N ILE A 109 -17.54 -0.40 15.83
CA ILE A 109 -18.43 -1.56 15.69
C ILE A 109 -17.68 -2.83 16.12
N PRO A 110 -17.45 -3.03 17.43
CA PRO A 110 -16.56 -4.09 17.94
C PRO A 110 -16.91 -5.51 17.47
N GLY A 111 -18.20 -5.77 17.21
CA GLY A 111 -18.66 -7.07 16.70
C GLY A 111 -18.07 -7.46 15.33
N LEU A 112 -17.61 -6.49 14.54
CA LEU A 112 -16.96 -6.72 13.25
C LEU A 112 -15.43 -6.83 13.35
N MET A 113 -14.83 -6.44 14.48
CA MET A 113 -13.37 -6.36 14.62
C MET A 113 -12.66 -7.71 14.48
N GLY A 114 -13.34 -8.81 14.81
CA GLY A 114 -12.78 -10.17 14.70
C GLY A 114 -12.87 -10.78 13.31
N LEU A 115 -13.54 -10.13 12.36
CA LEU A 115 -13.73 -10.67 11.00
C LEU A 115 -12.38 -10.71 10.26
N PRO A 116 -11.94 -11.88 9.76
CA PRO A 116 -10.69 -12.01 9.05
C PRO A 116 -10.59 -11.07 7.85
N GLU A 117 -11.65 -10.94 7.05
CA GLU A 117 -11.73 -10.11 5.85
C GLU A 117 -11.59 -8.61 6.12
N LEU A 118 -11.82 -8.18 7.36
CA LEU A 118 -11.65 -6.79 7.79
C LEU A 118 -10.27 -6.56 8.46
N GLN A 119 -9.45 -7.60 8.58
CA GLN A 119 -8.04 -7.44 8.96
C GLN A 119 -7.25 -7.03 7.72
N TYR A 120 -6.44 -5.98 7.86
CA TYR A 120 -5.70 -5.38 6.75
C TYR A 120 -4.98 -6.41 5.82
N PRO A 121 -4.28 -7.45 6.32
CA PRO A 121 -3.62 -8.42 5.44
C PRO A 121 -4.57 -9.24 4.56
N LYS A 122 -5.81 -9.46 4.99
CA LYS A 122 -6.85 -10.19 4.22
C LYS A 122 -7.73 -9.22 3.43
N PHE A 123 -7.94 -8.03 3.95
CA PHE A 123 -8.61 -6.95 3.26
C PHE A 123 -7.87 -6.60 1.96
N MET A 124 -6.54 -6.53 2.01
CA MET A 124 -5.67 -6.22 0.87
C MET A 124 -5.17 -7.43 0.08
N ALA A 125 -5.58 -8.65 0.42
CA ALA A 125 -5.14 -9.88 -0.24
C ALA A 125 -5.79 -10.13 -1.60
#